data_AF-A0A140STK6-F1
#
_entry.id   AF-A0A140STK6-F1
#
_cell.length_a   1.000
_cell.length_b   1.000
_cell.length_c   1.000
_cell.angle_alpha   90.00
_cell.angle_beta   90.00
_cell.angle_gamma   90.00
#
_symmetry.space_group_name_H-M   'P 1'
#
loop_
_entity.id
_entity.type
_entity.pdbx_description
1 polymer ?
#
loop_
_entity_poly.entity_id
_entity_poly.type
_entity_poly.pdbx_seq_one_letter_code
_entity_poly.pdbx_strand_id
1 'polypeptide(L)'
;MKKLPIGIDDFKKLIEKNAYYIDKTEYIEKILDDISEVKLFIRPRRFGKTLNMLTLKYFFDIENKEENRKLFKNLYIEKSEYFKEQGQYPVIFISLKGLKEKTWENCFNEIKVLLRGLYENFTFIRDALSSSEQLEFDKIWLKKDDGEYTNALKNLTSFLYKYYKKEVILLIR
;
A
#
# COMPACT_ATOMS: atom_id res chain seq x y z
N MET A 1 -9.98 28.99 11.05
CA MET A 1 -10.71 28.21 10.04
C MET A 1 -9.70 27.37 9.25
N LYS A 2 -9.88 26.05 9.12
CA LYS A 2 -8.92 25.20 8.38
C LYS A 2 -9.03 25.47 6.87
N LYS A 3 -7.91 25.37 6.14
CA LYS A 3 -7.88 25.60 4.68
C LYS A 3 -8.44 24.39 3.93
N LEU A 4 -9.22 24.64 2.87
CA LEU A 4 -9.71 23.58 1.99
C LEU A 4 -8.54 22.97 1.20
N PRO A 5 -8.35 21.64 1.22
CA PRO A 5 -7.19 20.99 0.61
C PRO A 5 -7.41 20.69 -0.88
N ILE A 6 -7.55 21.73 -1.70
CA ILE A 6 -7.76 21.56 -3.13
C ILE A 6 -6.52 20.89 -3.75
N GLY A 7 -6.73 19.74 -4.40
CA GLY A 7 -5.67 18.99 -5.08
C GLY A 7 -4.79 18.12 -4.18
N ILE A 8 -5.07 18.02 -2.87
CA ILE A 8 -4.35 17.11 -1.97
C ILE A 8 -5.13 15.81 -1.85
N ASP A 9 -4.56 14.71 -2.34
CA ASP A 9 -5.13 13.36 -2.27
C ASP A 9 -4.37 12.42 -1.32
N ASP A 10 -3.44 12.97 -0.54
CA ASP A 10 -2.58 12.26 0.40
C ASP A 10 -2.96 12.55 1.86
N PHE A 11 -3.26 11.49 2.61
CA PHE A 11 -3.73 11.59 4.00
C PHE A 11 -2.69 12.24 4.92
N LYS A 12 -1.43 11.82 4.84
CA LYS A 12 -0.35 12.34 5.68
C LYS A 12 -0.20 13.86 5.48
N LYS A 13 -0.15 14.31 4.22
CA LYS A 13 -0.08 15.74 3.88
C LYS A 13 -1.27 16.54 4.40
N LEU A 14 -2.48 15.98 4.41
CA LEU A 14 -3.66 16.66 4.95
C LEU A 14 -3.53 16.92 6.45
N ILE A 15 -3.12 15.90 7.20
CA ILE A 15 -2.98 15.97 8.65
C ILE A 15 -1.84 16.91 9.03
N GLU A 16 -0.66 16.75 8.42
CA GLU A 16 0.52 17.58 8.70
C GLU A 16 0.31 19.06 8.39
N LYS A 17 -0.43 19.37 7.32
CA LYS A 17 -0.75 20.76 6.94
C LYS A 17 -1.92 21.35 7.75
N ASN A 18 -2.48 20.61 8.70
CA ASN A 18 -3.68 20.97 9.45
C ASN A 18 -4.83 21.46 8.53
N ALA A 19 -5.00 20.79 7.39
CA ALA A 19 -6.02 21.13 6.40
C ALA A 19 -7.41 20.63 6.83
N TYR A 20 -8.46 21.13 6.18
CA TYR A 20 -9.81 20.62 6.39
C TYR A 20 -9.90 19.17 5.90
N TYR A 21 -10.13 18.25 6.84
CA TYR A 21 -10.25 16.81 6.60
C TYR A 21 -11.55 16.33 7.23
N ILE A 22 -12.36 15.62 6.44
CA ILE A 22 -13.54 14.92 6.95
C ILE A 22 -13.07 13.56 7.43
N ASP A 23 -13.18 13.32 8.73
CA ASP A 23 -12.76 12.07 9.32
C ASP A 23 -13.61 10.90 8.83
N LYS A 24 -12.97 9.95 8.16
CA LYS A 24 -13.57 8.70 7.67
C LYS A 24 -12.89 7.47 8.28
N THR A 25 -12.14 7.65 9.37
CA THR A 25 -11.35 6.56 9.96
C THR A 25 -12.21 5.49 10.65
N GLU A 26 -13.49 5.78 10.95
CA GLU A 26 -14.51 4.76 11.28
C GLU A 26 -14.60 3.64 10.22
N TYR A 27 -14.25 3.94 8.97
CA TYR A 27 -14.25 2.94 7.92
C TYR A 27 -13.19 1.84 8.10
N ILE A 28 -12.10 2.15 8.80
CA ILE A 28 -11.04 1.17 9.10
C ILE A 28 -11.60 0.10 10.04
N GLU A 29 -12.33 0.51 11.07
CA GLU A 29 -13.05 -0.38 11.99
C GLU A 29 -14.04 -1.26 11.24
N LYS A 30 -14.87 -0.67 10.38
CA LYS A 30 -15.83 -1.43 9.54
C LYS A 30 -15.14 -2.45 8.62
N ILE A 31 -13.95 -2.13 8.10
CA ILE A 31 -13.17 -3.08 7.30
C ILE A 31 -12.70 -4.26 8.16
N LEU A 32 -12.26 -4.01 9.38
CA LEU A 32 -11.67 -5.03 10.26
C LEU A 32 -12.72 -5.90 10.95
N ASP A 33 -13.92 -5.38 11.20
CA ASP A 33 -15.03 -6.13 11.77
C ASP A 33 -15.75 -7.02 10.75
N ASP A 34 -15.71 -6.65 9.47
CA ASP A 34 -16.41 -7.38 8.43
C ASP A 34 -15.68 -8.69 8.02
N ILE A 35 -16.40 -9.80 8.13
CA ILE A 35 -15.99 -11.18 7.88
C ILE A 35 -15.69 -11.53 6.41
N SER A 36 -15.94 -10.62 5.46
CA SER A 36 -15.70 -10.87 4.04
C SER A 36 -14.21 -11.10 3.73
N GLU A 37 -13.89 -12.16 2.98
CA GLU A 37 -12.52 -12.43 2.50
C GLU A 37 -12.04 -11.43 1.43
N VAL A 38 -12.98 -10.82 0.68
CA VAL A 38 -12.69 -9.83 -0.37
C VAL A 38 -13.61 -8.62 -0.24
N LYS A 39 -13.02 -7.42 -0.14
CA LYS A 39 -13.75 -6.15 -0.03
C LYS A 39 -13.63 -5.33 -1.32
N LEU A 40 -14.77 -5.06 -1.97
CA LEU A 40 -14.82 -4.26 -3.19
C LEU A 40 -15.20 -2.80 -2.89
N PHE A 41 -14.27 -1.88 -3.12
CA PHE A 41 -14.52 -0.44 -2.98
C PHE A 41 -15.05 0.17 -4.30
N ILE A 42 -16.38 0.24 -4.48
CA ILE A 42 -17.02 0.80 -5.69
C ILE A 42 -16.51 2.20 -6.06
N ARG A 43 -16.38 2.50 -7.37
CA ARG A 43 -15.87 3.66 -8.17
C ARG A 43 -16.46 5.11 -8.12
N PRO A 44 -17.26 5.64 -7.17
CA PRO A 44 -17.84 6.98 -7.37
C PRO A 44 -16.79 8.07 -7.55
N ARG A 45 -16.99 8.95 -8.54
CA ARG A 45 -16.05 10.04 -8.86
C ARG A 45 -16.03 11.05 -7.70
N ARG A 46 -14.84 11.55 -7.34
CA ARG A 46 -14.60 12.55 -6.26
C ARG A 46 -14.90 12.10 -4.83
N PHE A 47 -15.09 10.81 -4.57
CA PHE A 47 -15.41 10.30 -3.22
C PHE A 47 -14.20 10.13 -2.27
N GLY A 48 -13.01 10.59 -2.65
CA GLY A 48 -11.81 10.51 -1.78
C GLY A 48 -11.17 9.12 -1.70
N LYS A 49 -11.32 8.28 -2.74
CA LYS A 49 -10.79 6.90 -2.75
C LYS A 49 -9.29 6.80 -2.61
N THR A 50 -8.55 7.65 -3.33
CA THR A 50 -7.07 7.66 -3.21
C THR A 50 -6.66 8.02 -1.80
N LEU A 51 -7.30 9.05 -1.24
CA LEU A 51 -7.12 9.44 0.14
C LEU A 51 -7.40 8.28 1.10
N ASN A 52 -8.55 7.61 0.99
CA ASN A 52 -8.89 6.47 1.85
C ASN A 52 -7.89 5.30 1.73
N MET A 53 -7.45 4.96 0.51
CA MET A 53 -6.47 3.90 0.30
C MET A 53 -5.12 4.25 0.93
N LEU A 54 -4.71 5.52 0.86
CA LEU A 54 -3.51 6.00 1.55
C LEU A 54 -3.71 6.03 3.07
N THR A 55 -4.90 6.39 3.56
CA THR A 55 -5.24 6.27 4.99
C THR A 55 -5.07 4.82 5.48
N LEU A 56 -5.58 3.83 4.74
CA LEU A 56 -5.37 2.41 5.05
C LEU A 56 -3.89 2.02 5.01
N LYS A 57 -3.16 2.47 3.97
CA LYS A 57 -1.71 2.27 3.88
C LYS A 57 -1.02 2.77 5.15
N TYR A 58 -1.23 4.02 5.53
CA TYR A 58 -0.60 4.60 6.73
C TYR A 58 -1.07 3.91 8.01
N PHE A 59 -2.32 3.48 8.09
CA PHE A 59 -2.83 2.80 9.27
C PHE A 59 -2.12 1.47 9.51
N PHE A 60 -1.99 0.64 8.47
CA PHE A 60 -1.46 -0.71 8.64
C PHE A 60 0.07 -0.83 8.54
N ASP A 61 0.73 0.09 7.84
CA ASP A 61 2.15 0.04 7.49
C ASP A 61 3.07 -0.12 8.72
N ILE A 62 3.71 -1.30 8.78
CA ILE A 62 4.61 -1.74 9.85
C ILE A 62 5.96 -1.01 9.86
N GLU A 63 6.46 -0.55 8.71
CA GLU A 63 7.79 0.05 8.63
C GLU A 63 7.82 1.43 9.30
N ASN A 64 6.74 2.20 9.14
CA ASN A 64 6.63 3.56 9.63
C ASN A 64 5.68 3.67 10.83
N LYS A 65 5.54 2.58 11.62
CA LYS A 65 4.54 2.43 12.69
C LYS A 65 4.41 3.67 13.58
N GLU A 66 5.50 4.10 14.22
CA GLU A 66 5.48 5.19 15.20
C GLU A 66 5.17 6.55 14.57
N GLU A 67 5.67 6.80 13.37
CA GLU A 67 5.43 8.06 12.66
C GLU A 67 3.99 8.12 12.15
N ASN A 68 3.50 7.00 11.58
CA ASN A 68 2.15 6.90 11.07
C ASN A 68 1.11 6.94 12.20
N ARG A 69 1.43 6.40 13.38
CA ARG A 69 0.54 6.42 14.56
C ARG A 69 0.09 7.84 14.90
N LYS A 70 0.99 8.82 14.80
CA LYS A 70 0.72 10.24 15.07
C LYS A 70 -0.32 10.85 14.11
N LEU A 71 -0.44 10.31 12.90
CA LEU A 71 -1.40 10.80 11.89
C LEU A 71 -2.86 10.53 12.29
N PHE A 72 -3.09 9.58 13.19
CA PHE A 72 -4.42 9.17 13.63
C PHE A 72 -4.85 9.84 14.94
N LYS A 73 -4.02 10.71 15.51
CA LYS A 73 -4.33 11.42 16.75
C LYS A 73 -5.58 12.28 16.60
N ASN A 74 -6.49 12.19 17.58
CA ASN A 74 -7.80 12.83 17.63
C ASN A 74 -8.76 12.44 16.49
N LEU A 75 -8.50 11.34 15.78
CA LEU A 75 -9.45 10.76 14.81
C LEU A 75 -10.27 9.65 15.47
N TYR A 76 -11.39 9.29 14.87
CA TYR A 76 -12.31 8.26 15.38
C TYR A 76 -11.56 6.95 15.71
N ILE A 77 -10.74 6.45 14.77
CA ILE A 77 -10.08 5.14 14.91
C ILE A 77 -9.12 5.06 16.10
N GLU A 78 -8.58 6.19 16.61
CA GLU A 78 -7.71 6.19 17.79
C GLU A 78 -8.43 5.66 19.04
N LYS A 79 -9.75 5.86 19.13
CA LYS A 79 -10.58 5.42 20.25
C LYS A 79 -11.18 4.03 20.07
N SER A 80 -11.03 3.46 18.88
CA SER A 80 -11.52 2.12 18.54
C SER A 80 -10.63 1.04 19.13
N GLU A 81 -11.20 -0.11 19.48
CA GLU A 81 -10.42 -1.29 19.88
C GLU A 81 -9.50 -1.80 18.75
N TYR A 82 -9.89 -1.54 17.49
CA TYR A 82 -9.12 -1.93 16.32
C TYR A 82 -7.86 -1.08 16.12
N PHE A 83 -7.63 -0.02 16.92
CA PHE A 83 -6.39 0.74 16.88
C PHE A 83 -5.15 -0.10 17.24
N LYS A 84 -5.34 -1.27 17.87
CA LYS A 84 -4.29 -2.28 18.10
C LYS A 84 -3.66 -2.81 16.80
N GLU A 85 -4.41 -2.78 15.69
CA GLU A 85 -3.98 -3.21 14.36
C GLU A 85 -3.09 -2.18 13.65
N GLN A 86 -2.93 -0.98 14.22
CA GLN A 86 -2.11 0.08 13.65
C GLN A 86 -0.63 -0.33 13.58
N GLY A 87 -0.06 -0.24 12.38
CA GLY A 87 1.34 -0.55 12.10
C GLY A 87 1.72 -2.00 12.38
N GLN A 88 0.80 -2.94 12.15
CA GLN A 88 1.01 -4.37 12.41
C GLN A 88 1.28 -5.19 11.14
N TYR A 89 1.15 -4.61 9.94
CA TYR A 89 1.19 -5.36 8.68
C TYR A 89 2.17 -4.77 7.67
N PRO A 90 2.93 -5.61 6.95
CA PRO A 90 3.58 -5.18 5.73
C PRO A 90 2.52 -4.77 4.70
N VAL A 91 2.69 -3.61 4.07
CA VAL A 91 1.74 -3.07 3.09
C VAL A 91 2.42 -2.89 1.75
N ILE A 92 1.89 -3.54 0.72
CA ILE A 92 2.21 -3.26 -0.68
C ILE A 92 1.17 -2.28 -1.22
N PHE A 93 1.61 -1.14 -1.73
CA PHE A 93 0.73 -0.19 -2.41
C PHE A 93 1.13 -0.02 -3.88
N ILE A 94 0.20 -0.29 -4.79
CA ILE A 94 0.40 -0.21 -6.24
C ILE A 94 -0.64 0.71 -6.84
N SER A 95 -0.21 1.55 -7.78
CA SER A 95 -1.08 2.43 -8.56
C SER A 95 -0.88 2.21 -10.05
N LEU A 96 -1.93 1.73 -10.73
CA LEU A 96 -1.96 1.52 -12.18
C LEU A 96 -2.43 2.76 -12.96
N LYS A 97 -2.80 3.86 -12.28
CA LYS A 97 -3.33 5.10 -12.89
C LYS A 97 -2.46 5.70 -14.01
N GLY A 98 -1.15 5.44 -14.00
CA GLY A 98 -0.19 5.94 -14.99
C GLY A 98 -0.09 5.10 -16.26
N LEU A 99 -0.55 3.85 -16.23
CA LEU A 99 -0.44 2.91 -17.35
C LEU A 99 -1.47 3.28 -18.42
N LYS A 100 -1.05 4.00 -19.45
CA LYS A 100 -1.89 4.48 -20.56
C LYS A 100 -1.28 4.15 -21.92
N GLU A 101 -0.74 2.95 -22.02
CA GLU A 101 -0.09 2.49 -23.24
C GLU A 101 -1.09 2.01 -24.28
N LYS A 102 -0.71 2.20 -25.55
CA LYS A 102 -1.56 1.84 -26.70
C LYS A 102 -1.37 0.41 -27.17
N THR A 103 -0.25 -0.22 -26.82
CA THR A 103 0.08 -1.60 -27.19
C THR A 103 0.27 -2.45 -25.94
N TRP A 104 0.01 -3.75 -26.07
CA TRP A 104 0.28 -4.71 -25.01
C TRP A 104 1.77 -4.72 -24.62
N GLU A 105 2.66 -4.69 -25.61
CA GLU A 105 4.11 -4.72 -25.38
C GLU A 105 4.58 -3.54 -24.52
N ASN A 106 4.15 -2.32 -24.85
CA ASN A 106 4.48 -1.15 -24.06
C ASN A 106 3.85 -1.22 -22.66
N CYS A 107 2.58 -1.64 -22.57
CA CYS A 107 1.89 -1.79 -21.29
C CYS A 107 2.62 -2.78 -20.39
N PHE A 108 3.04 -3.91 -20.94
CA PHE A 108 3.79 -4.92 -20.22
C PHE A 108 5.16 -4.40 -19.78
N ASN A 109 5.86 -3.66 -20.64
CA ASN A 109 7.12 -3.01 -20.28
C ASN A 109 6.96 -1.99 -19.14
N GLU A 110 5.89 -1.20 -19.14
CA GLU A 110 5.57 -0.28 -18.03
C GLU A 110 5.21 -1.02 -16.73
N ILE A 111 4.51 -2.17 -16.83
CA ILE A 111 4.28 -3.05 -15.68
C ILE A 111 5.63 -3.57 -15.13
N LYS A 112 6.58 -3.97 -15.99
CA LYS A 112 7.92 -4.38 -15.55
C LYS A 112 8.64 -3.24 -14.81
N VAL A 113 8.53 -2.00 -15.30
CA VAL A 113 9.11 -0.80 -14.64
C VAL A 113 8.45 -0.57 -13.27
N LEU A 114 7.12 -0.69 -13.19
CA LEU A 114 6.38 -0.58 -11.94
C LEU A 114 6.82 -1.65 -10.93
N LEU A 115 6.95 -2.90 -11.37
CA LEU A 115 7.36 -4.02 -10.52
C LEU A 115 8.81 -3.86 -10.03
N ARG A 116 9.72 -3.40 -10.90
CA ARG A 116 11.08 -3.04 -10.50
C ARG A 116 11.07 -2.01 -9.37
N GLY A 117 10.33 -0.91 -9.53
CA GLY A 117 10.24 0.14 -8.51
C GLY A 117 9.59 -0.34 -7.23
N LEU A 118 8.65 -1.29 -7.33
CA LEU A 118 8.04 -1.93 -6.16
C LEU A 118 9.05 -2.78 -5.39
N TYR A 119 9.82 -3.63 -6.07
CA TYR A 119 10.84 -4.47 -5.46
C TYR A 119 11.98 -3.65 -4.84
N GLU A 120 12.38 -2.55 -5.47
CA GLU A 120 13.37 -1.61 -4.93
C GLU A 120 13.03 -1.18 -3.50
N ASN A 121 11.75 -0.86 -3.24
CA ASN A 121 11.29 -0.43 -1.91
C ASN A 121 11.48 -1.50 -0.82
N PHE A 122 11.61 -2.77 -1.21
CA PHE A 122 11.73 -3.90 -0.30
C PHE A 122 13.11 -4.57 -0.35
N THR A 123 14.12 -3.94 -0.93
CA THR A 123 15.48 -4.49 -1.03
C THR A 123 16.07 -4.89 0.32
N PHE A 124 15.66 -4.24 1.41
CA PHE A 124 16.11 -4.56 2.78
C PHE A 124 15.70 -5.97 3.26
N ILE A 125 14.69 -6.64 2.65
CA ILE A 125 14.32 -8.02 3.03
C ILE A 125 15.17 -9.07 2.31
N ARG A 126 15.91 -8.67 1.27
CA ARG A 126 16.61 -9.56 0.34
C ARG A 126 17.56 -10.52 1.06
N ASP A 127 18.28 -10.02 2.05
CA ASP A 127 19.28 -10.82 2.79
C ASP A 127 18.66 -11.91 3.68
N ALA A 128 17.36 -11.80 3.98
CA ALA A 128 16.62 -12.85 4.71
C ALA A 128 16.09 -13.96 3.79
N LEU A 129 16.24 -13.81 2.47
CA LEU A 129 15.79 -14.78 1.48
C LEU A 129 16.89 -15.82 1.19
N SER A 130 16.49 -17.02 0.76
CA SER A 130 17.41 -18.04 0.27
C SER A 130 18.06 -17.62 -1.05
N SER A 131 19.16 -18.26 -1.44
CA SER A 131 19.87 -17.92 -2.68
C SER A 131 19.00 -17.99 -3.94
N SER A 132 18.05 -18.94 -3.99
CA SER A 132 17.11 -19.06 -5.11
C SER A 132 16.10 -17.90 -5.14
N GLU A 133 15.53 -17.57 -3.99
CA GLU A 133 14.57 -16.46 -3.86
C GLU A 133 15.24 -15.11 -4.09
N GLN A 134 16.50 -14.93 -3.65
CA GLN A 134 17.29 -13.73 -3.97
C GLN A 134 17.50 -13.59 -5.48
N LEU A 135 17.80 -14.67 -6.18
CA LEU A 135 17.94 -14.65 -7.64
C LEU A 135 16.63 -14.25 -8.31
N GLU A 136 15.49 -14.82 -7.90
CA GLU A 136 14.17 -14.44 -8.41
C GLU A 136 13.84 -12.98 -8.11
N PHE A 137 14.14 -12.52 -6.90
CA PHE A 137 13.96 -11.13 -6.49
C PHE A 137 14.77 -10.18 -7.38
N ASP A 138 16.05 -10.49 -7.58
CA ASP A 138 16.97 -9.69 -8.37
C ASP A 138 16.55 -9.63 -9.84
N LYS A 139 16.00 -10.71 -10.40
CA LYS A 139 15.51 -10.68 -11.78
C LYS A 139 14.39 -9.66 -11.99
N ILE A 140 13.46 -9.55 -11.04
CA ILE A 140 12.39 -8.54 -11.11
C ILE A 140 12.94 -7.15 -10.79
N TRP A 141 13.72 -7.03 -9.71
CA TRP A 141 14.30 -5.77 -9.26
C TRP A 141 15.20 -5.13 -10.33
N LEU A 142 16.04 -5.91 -10.99
CA LEU A 142 16.92 -5.47 -12.07
C LEU A 142 16.24 -5.46 -13.44
N LYS A 143 14.93 -5.74 -13.50
CA LYS A 143 14.11 -5.77 -14.72
C LYS A 143 14.74 -6.64 -15.83
N LYS A 144 15.21 -7.84 -15.47
CA LYS A 144 15.76 -8.82 -16.42
C LYS A 144 14.65 -9.38 -17.31
N ASP A 145 14.98 -9.74 -18.55
CA ASP A 145 13.98 -10.23 -19.49
C ASP A 145 13.41 -11.61 -19.11
N ASP A 146 14.22 -12.45 -18.47
CA ASP A 146 13.89 -13.78 -17.97
C ASP A 146 13.31 -13.78 -16.54
N GLY A 147 12.86 -12.62 -16.04
CA GLY A 147 12.19 -12.52 -14.74
C GLY A 147 10.78 -13.11 -14.75
N GLU A 148 10.37 -13.73 -13.64
CA GLU A 148 9.03 -14.30 -13.46
C GLU A 148 7.99 -13.21 -13.14
N TYR A 149 7.62 -12.40 -14.14
CA TYR A 149 6.70 -11.27 -13.96
C TYR A 149 5.26 -11.70 -13.70
N THR A 150 4.86 -12.93 -14.09
CA THR A 150 3.49 -13.43 -13.90
C THR A 150 3.16 -13.54 -12.42
N ASN A 151 4.10 -14.08 -11.64
CA ASN A 151 3.94 -14.31 -10.21
C ASN A 151 4.64 -13.25 -9.34
N ALA A 152 5.17 -12.16 -9.90
CA ALA A 152 5.98 -11.20 -9.16
C ALA A 152 5.29 -10.67 -7.89
N LEU A 153 4.02 -10.27 -7.96
CA LEU A 153 3.31 -9.79 -6.76
C LEU A 153 3.10 -10.89 -5.72
N LYS A 154 2.78 -12.11 -6.17
CA LYS A 154 2.65 -13.28 -5.29
C LYS A 154 3.97 -13.58 -4.60
N ASN A 155 5.06 -13.64 -5.36
CA ASN A 155 6.40 -13.90 -4.83
C ASN A 155 6.81 -12.83 -3.82
N LEU A 156 6.59 -11.54 -4.14
CA LEU A 156 6.88 -10.45 -3.20
C LEU A 156 6.06 -10.56 -1.92
N THR A 157 4.77 -10.91 -1.98
CA THR A 157 3.97 -11.15 -0.77
C THR A 157 4.50 -12.32 0.05
N SER A 158 4.93 -13.41 -0.59
CA SER A 158 5.55 -14.54 0.11
C SER A 158 6.89 -14.18 0.76
N PHE A 159 7.71 -13.36 0.10
CA PHE A 159 8.98 -12.87 0.64
C PHE A 159 8.77 -11.99 1.87
N LEU A 160 7.81 -11.05 1.81
CA LEU A 160 7.43 -10.22 2.95
C LEU A 160 6.85 -11.04 4.11
N TYR A 161 6.00 -12.02 3.81
CA TYR A 161 5.50 -12.94 4.83
C TYR A 161 6.64 -13.70 5.51
N LYS A 162 7.61 -14.18 4.73
CA LYS A 162 8.78 -14.89 5.26
C LYS A 162 9.62 -14.01 6.19
N TYR A 163 9.81 -12.74 5.84
CA TYR A 163 10.55 -11.75 6.62
C TYR A 163 9.82 -11.33 7.90
N TYR A 164 8.56 -10.87 7.77
CA TYR A 164 7.78 -10.30 8.88
C TYR A 164 7.02 -11.33 9.71
N LYS A 165 6.85 -12.56 9.21
CA LYS A 165 5.94 -13.57 9.80
C LYS A 165 4.52 -13.06 10.00
N LYS A 166 4.05 -12.24 9.04
CA LYS A 166 2.75 -11.57 9.08
C LYS A 166 2.15 -11.52 7.68
N GLU A 167 0.83 -11.68 7.60
CA GLU A 167 0.05 -11.48 6.38
C GLU A 167 0.29 -10.10 5.77
N VAL A 168 0.33 -10.05 4.43
CA VAL A 168 0.62 -8.83 3.67
C VAL A 168 -0.66 -8.19 3.19
N ILE A 169 -0.82 -6.89 3.43
CA ILE A 169 -1.93 -6.13 2.88
C ILE A 169 -1.53 -5.59 1.51
N LEU A 170 -2.22 -6.06 0.47
CA LEU A 170 -2.02 -5.62 -0.91
C LEU A 170 -3.11 -4.61 -1.30
N LEU A 171 -2.70 -3.36 -1.54
CA LEU A 171 -3.56 -2.26 -1.96
C LEU A 171 -3.28 -1.88 -3.41
N ILE A 172 -4.27 -2.09 -4.30
CA ILE A 172 -4.16 -1.79 -5.73
C ILE A 172 -5.14 -0.67 -6.12
N ARG A 173 -4.67 0.32 -6.86
CA ARG A 173 -5.45 1.50 -7.28
C ARG A 173 -5.40 1.78 -8.79
#